data_AF-A0A524JYY5-F1
#
_entry.id   AF-A0A524JYY5-F1
#
_cell.length_a   1.000
_cell.length_b   1.000
_cell.length_c   1.000
_cell.angle_alpha   90.00
_cell.angle_beta   90.00
_cell.angle_gamma   90.00
#
_symmetry.space_group_name_H-M   'P 1'
#
loop_
_entity.id
_entity.type
_entity.pdbx_description
1 polymer ?
#
loop_
_entity_poly.entity_id
_entity_poly.type
_entity_poly.pdbx_seq_one_letter_code
_entity_poly.pdbx_strand_id
1 'polypeptide(L)'
;MILKPVLIGVSALAMLLPVRDSGAAEALSTGELLSHCARYAEAPVGEDATFCVRYIQGFIDGALATDARVSLNVAAEYGQEESFGERAIRTRVGRRLERYGPSYYAEFCLGEIAALKEVVGNVINSLLRRKVVDEGIPARDIVYQTLRQEYPCEANRKE
;
A
#
# COMPACT_ATOMS: atom_id res chain seq x y z
N MET A 1 -18.62 -55.27 43.52
CA MET A 1 -19.29 -54.37 42.54
C MET A 1 -18.21 -53.49 41.93
N ILE A 2 -18.00 -53.63 40.63
CA ILE A 2 -16.78 -53.25 39.90
C ILE A 2 -16.76 -51.75 39.59
N LEU A 3 -15.67 -51.08 39.97
CA LEU A 3 -15.36 -49.68 39.68
C LEU A 3 -14.93 -49.56 38.21
N LYS A 4 -15.64 -48.76 37.39
CA LYS A 4 -15.32 -48.53 35.96
C LYS A 4 -14.29 -47.39 35.82
N PRO A 5 -13.11 -47.62 35.21
CA PRO A 5 -12.23 -46.55 34.75
C PRO A 5 -12.41 -46.40 33.24
N VAL A 6 -13.33 -45.51 32.81
CA VAL A 6 -13.46 -45.16 31.39
C VAL A 6 -13.64 -43.64 31.30
N LEU A 7 -12.59 -42.90 31.62
CA LEU A 7 -12.57 -41.46 31.40
C LEU A 7 -11.15 -40.92 31.18
N ILE A 8 -10.33 -41.62 30.39
CA ILE A 8 -8.99 -41.12 30.01
C ILE A 8 -8.75 -41.21 28.48
N GLY A 9 -9.68 -41.78 27.71
CA GLY A 9 -9.47 -42.04 26.27
C GLY A 9 -9.68 -40.88 25.30
N VAL A 10 -10.22 -39.72 25.72
CA VAL A 10 -10.69 -38.69 24.77
C VAL A 10 -9.69 -37.53 24.59
N SER A 11 -8.69 -37.37 25.46
CA SER A 11 -7.86 -36.15 25.43
C SER A 11 -6.71 -36.17 24.41
N ALA A 12 -6.33 -37.32 23.86
CA ALA A 12 -5.15 -37.42 22.97
C ALA A 12 -5.46 -37.23 21.47
N LEU A 13 -6.74 -37.22 21.06
CA LEU A 13 -7.11 -37.14 19.63
C LEU A 13 -7.37 -35.72 19.11
N ALA A 14 -7.22 -34.69 19.96
CA ALA A 14 -7.45 -33.29 19.58
C ALA A 14 -6.22 -32.61 18.94
N MET A 15 -5.05 -33.26 18.89
CA MET A 15 -3.80 -32.68 18.34
C MET A 15 -3.54 -32.99 16.85
N LEU A 16 -4.48 -33.60 16.13
CA LEU A 16 -4.35 -33.91 14.70
C LEU A 16 -5.12 -32.92 13.80
N LEU A 17 -5.43 -31.71 14.30
CA LEU A 17 -5.96 -30.67 13.43
C LEU A 17 -4.84 -30.26 12.45
N PRO A 18 -5.06 -30.38 11.12
CA PRO A 18 -4.11 -29.86 10.16
C PRO A 18 -3.95 -28.38 10.44
N VAL A 19 -2.72 -27.97 10.80
CA VAL A 19 -2.35 -26.57 10.81
C VAL A 19 -2.57 -26.10 9.38
N ARG A 20 -3.57 -25.26 9.16
CA ARG A 20 -3.73 -24.58 7.88
C ARG A 20 -2.48 -23.72 7.75
N ASP A 21 -1.57 -24.16 6.89
CA ASP A 21 -0.49 -23.31 6.41
C ASP A 21 -1.19 -22.06 5.90
N SER A 22 -1.02 -20.96 6.63
CA SER A 22 -1.55 -19.68 6.22
C SER A 22 -0.64 -19.27 5.09
N GLY A 23 -0.96 -19.74 3.87
CA GLY A 23 -0.22 -19.43 2.67
C GLY A 23 0.05 -17.93 2.70
N ALA A 24 1.34 -17.56 2.71
CA ALA A 24 1.73 -16.18 2.66
C ALA A 24 0.94 -15.53 1.51
N ALA A 25 0.30 -14.39 1.77
CA ALA A 25 -0.50 -13.71 0.76
C ALA A 25 0.36 -13.53 -0.49
N GLU A 26 0.07 -14.30 -1.54
CA GLU A 26 0.84 -14.25 -2.77
C GLU A 26 0.68 -12.84 -3.35
N ALA A 27 1.82 -12.24 -3.72
CA ALA A 27 1.80 -10.89 -4.25
C ALA A 27 1.21 -10.94 -5.65
N LEU A 28 0.14 -10.16 -5.89
CA LEU A 28 -0.40 -9.93 -7.22
C LEU A 28 0.73 -9.54 -8.17
N SER A 29 0.83 -10.19 -9.32
CA SER A 29 1.85 -9.88 -10.32
C SER A 29 1.48 -8.66 -11.16
N THR A 30 2.47 -8.06 -11.81
CA THR A 30 2.24 -6.96 -12.76
C THR A 30 1.36 -7.40 -13.94
N GLY A 31 1.56 -8.63 -14.45
CA GLY A 31 0.78 -9.16 -15.57
C GLY A 31 -0.71 -9.30 -15.22
N GLU A 32 -1.02 -9.83 -14.04
CA GLU A 32 -2.40 -9.94 -13.56
C GLU A 32 -3.05 -8.57 -13.36
N LEU A 33 -2.34 -7.60 -12.77
CA LEU A 33 -2.88 -6.24 -12.65
C LEU A 33 -3.19 -5.63 -14.03
N LEU A 34 -2.27 -5.76 -14.99
CA LEU A 34 -2.42 -5.20 -16.33
C LEU A 34 -3.56 -5.86 -17.12
N SER A 35 -3.79 -7.16 -16.95
CA SER A 35 -4.89 -7.87 -17.61
C SER A 35 -6.25 -7.31 -17.19
N HIS A 36 -6.43 -6.98 -15.91
CA HIS A 36 -7.61 -6.28 -15.41
C HIS A 36 -7.67 -4.82 -15.88
N CYS A 37 -6.54 -4.12 -15.90
CA CYS A 37 -6.50 -2.72 -16.34
C CYS A 37 -6.79 -2.52 -17.83
N ALA A 38 -6.54 -3.53 -18.67
CA ALA A 38 -6.71 -3.43 -20.13
C ALA A 38 -8.13 -3.02 -20.56
N ARG A 39 -9.15 -3.36 -19.76
CA ARG A 39 -10.56 -3.04 -20.05
C ARG A 39 -11.04 -1.71 -19.48
N TYR A 40 -10.16 -0.95 -18.82
CA TYR A 40 -10.53 0.28 -18.12
C TYR A 40 -11.15 1.34 -19.04
N ALA A 41 -10.58 1.54 -20.24
CA ALA A 41 -11.04 2.55 -21.18
C ALA A 41 -12.41 2.22 -21.81
N GLU A 42 -12.70 0.93 -22.00
CA GLU A 42 -13.91 0.45 -22.68
C GLU A 42 -15.08 0.24 -21.71
N ALA A 43 -14.80 -0.25 -20.51
CA ALA A 43 -15.81 -0.59 -19.50
C ALA A 43 -15.35 -0.17 -18.10
N PRO A 44 -15.34 1.14 -17.77
CA PRO A 44 -14.77 1.67 -16.52
C PRO A 44 -15.49 1.24 -15.24
N VAL A 45 -16.62 0.54 -15.36
CA VAL A 45 -17.42 -0.02 -14.25
C VAL A 45 -17.56 -1.55 -14.32
N GLY A 46 -16.87 -2.21 -15.26
CA GLY A 46 -16.79 -3.67 -15.32
C GLY A 46 -15.97 -4.24 -14.16
N GLU A 47 -16.07 -5.55 -13.93
CA GLU A 47 -15.33 -6.24 -12.85
C GLU A 47 -13.82 -5.99 -12.95
N ASP A 48 -13.25 -6.19 -14.15
CA ASP A 48 -11.82 -5.96 -14.43
C ASP A 48 -11.38 -4.52 -14.15
N ALA A 49 -12.13 -3.55 -14.69
CA ALA A 49 -11.84 -2.13 -14.48
C ALA A 49 -11.97 -1.74 -13.00
N THR A 50 -12.98 -2.30 -12.31
CA THR A 50 -13.19 -2.08 -10.88
C THR A 50 -12.02 -2.64 -10.08
N PHE A 51 -11.57 -3.85 -10.38
CA PHE A 51 -10.41 -4.46 -9.74
C PHE A 51 -9.16 -3.59 -9.90
N CYS A 52 -8.83 -3.21 -11.15
CA CYS A 52 -7.68 -2.37 -11.46
C CYS A 52 -7.73 -1.02 -10.70
N VAL A 53 -8.86 -0.31 -10.79
CA VAL A 53 -9.06 0.99 -10.12
C VAL A 53 -8.91 0.85 -8.61
N ARG A 54 -9.57 -0.15 -8.01
CA ARG A 54 -9.56 -0.33 -6.54
C ARG A 54 -8.20 -0.77 -6.03
N TYR A 55 -7.46 -1.57 -6.78
CA TYR A 55 -6.10 -1.93 -6.42
C TYR A 55 -5.19 -0.69 -6.36
N ILE A 56 -5.21 0.14 -7.41
CA ILE A 56 -4.37 1.35 -7.49
C ILE A 56 -4.80 2.38 -6.43
N GLN A 57 -6.11 2.58 -6.25
CA GLN A 57 -6.64 3.43 -5.17
C GLN A 57 -6.17 2.95 -3.80
N GLY A 58 -6.32 1.65 -3.50
CA GLY A 58 -5.89 1.08 -2.23
C GLY A 58 -4.38 1.19 -2.00
N PHE A 59 -3.56 1.07 -3.05
CA PHE A 59 -2.13 1.31 -2.96
C PHE A 59 -1.84 2.78 -2.59
N ILE A 60 -2.46 3.73 -3.27
CA ILE A 60 -2.29 5.17 -3.00
C ILE A 60 -2.74 5.49 -1.56
N ASP A 61 -3.95 5.08 -1.19
CA ASP A 61 -4.50 5.31 0.16
C ASP A 61 -3.60 4.69 1.24
N GLY A 62 -3.06 3.49 0.98
CA GLY A 62 -2.10 2.82 1.86
C GLY A 62 -0.81 3.63 2.03
N ALA A 63 -0.20 4.07 0.94
CA ALA A 63 1.02 4.87 0.96
C ALA A 63 0.83 6.21 1.69
N LEU A 64 -0.28 6.91 1.41
CA LEU A 64 -0.62 8.18 2.08
C LEU A 64 -0.88 7.98 3.58
N ALA A 65 -1.58 6.91 3.95
CA ALA A 65 -1.86 6.61 5.36
C ALA A 65 -0.58 6.30 6.13
N THR A 66 0.36 5.55 5.55
CA THR A 66 1.64 5.26 6.20
C THR A 66 2.52 6.50 6.35
N ASP A 67 2.65 7.35 5.33
CA ASP A 67 3.52 8.53 5.43
C ASP A 67 3.01 9.56 6.43
N ALA A 68 1.70 9.87 6.38
CA ALA A 68 1.09 10.84 7.27
C ALA A 68 1.07 10.31 8.70
N ARG A 69 0.61 9.07 8.91
CA ARG A 69 0.40 8.54 10.26
C ARG A 69 1.67 8.02 10.90
N VAL A 70 2.64 7.45 10.18
CA VAL A 70 3.93 7.05 10.78
C VAL A 70 4.69 8.30 11.25
N SER A 71 4.73 9.35 10.43
CA SER A 71 5.38 10.61 10.82
C SER A 71 4.72 11.27 12.03
N LEU A 72 3.38 11.25 12.11
CA LEU A 72 2.63 11.81 13.24
C LEU A 72 2.64 10.93 14.50
N ASN A 73 2.59 9.61 14.36
CA ASN A 73 2.63 8.68 15.49
C ASN A 73 4.01 8.65 16.15
N VAL A 74 5.09 8.69 15.36
CA VAL A 74 6.46 8.86 15.90
C VAL A 74 6.57 10.18 16.67
N ALA A 75 5.85 11.24 16.28
CA ALA A 75 5.84 12.49 17.03
C ALA A 75 4.95 12.44 18.29
N ALA A 76 3.89 11.63 18.30
CA ALA A 76 2.89 11.60 19.37
C ALA A 76 3.20 10.60 20.50
N GLU A 77 4.01 9.56 20.27
CA GLU A 77 4.32 8.54 21.30
C GLU A 77 5.33 9.01 22.37
N TYR A 78 6.05 10.12 22.17
CA TYR A 78 7.11 10.55 23.08
C TYR A 78 6.69 11.76 23.93
N GLY A 79 5.88 11.49 24.95
CA GLY A 79 5.57 12.49 25.97
C GLY A 79 6.62 12.50 27.09
N GLN A 80 7.77 13.16 26.89
CA GLN A 80 8.58 13.94 27.87
C GLN A 80 9.92 14.38 27.23
N GLU A 81 10.34 15.64 27.50
CA GLU A 81 11.53 16.37 27.02
C GLU A 81 11.90 16.19 25.53
N GLU A 82 11.59 17.21 24.70
CA GLU A 82 11.84 17.22 23.24
C GLU A 82 13.30 16.85 22.91
N SER A 83 13.51 15.64 22.39
CA SER A 83 14.85 15.21 21.95
C SER A 83 15.28 15.94 20.67
N PHE A 84 16.58 15.93 20.34
CA PHE A 84 17.07 16.49 19.06
C PHE A 84 16.36 15.86 17.85
N GLY A 85 16.07 14.56 17.91
CA GLY A 85 15.32 13.86 16.86
C GLY A 85 13.89 14.37 16.72
N GLU A 86 13.23 14.66 17.84
CA GLU A 86 11.86 15.16 17.89
C GLU A 86 11.72 16.58 17.33
N ARG A 87 12.65 17.47 17.71
CA ARG A 87 12.75 18.81 17.08
C ARG A 87 13.03 18.70 15.59
N ALA A 88 13.88 17.76 15.18
CA ALA A 88 14.16 17.53 13.77
C ALA A 88 12.92 17.04 13.01
N ILE A 89 12.11 16.14 13.59
CA ILE A 89 10.84 15.71 12.99
C ILE A 89 9.88 16.90 12.88
N ARG A 90 9.59 17.60 13.97
CA ARG A 90 8.66 18.74 13.95
C ARG A 90 9.07 19.83 12.96
N THR A 91 10.35 20.23 12.98
CA THR A 91 10.81 21.36 12.15
C THR A 91 11.20 20.96 10.73
N ARG A 92 11.70 19.75 10.48
CA ARG A 92 12.15 19.34 9.14
C ARG A 92 11.11 18.49 8.43
N VAL A 93 10.52 17.53 9.12
CA VAL A 93 9.47 16.65 8.57
C VAL A 93 8.15 17.41 8.49
N GLY A 94 7.73 18.07 9.57
CA GLY A 94 6.49 18.86 9.60
C GLY A 94 6.41 19.91 8.49
N ARG A 95 7.45 20.76 8.34
CA ARG A 95 7.51 21.77 7.26
C ARG A 95 7.51 21.18 5.84
N ARG A 96 8.00 19.95 5.65
CA ARG A 96 7.97 19.28 4.34
C ARG A 96 6.60 18.69 4.06
N LEU A 97 5.96 18.09 5.06
CA LEU A 97 4.58 17.61 4.96
C LEU A 97 3.60 18.76 4.67
N GLU A 98 3.75 19.90 5.35
CA GLU A 98 2.97 21.11 5.10
C GLU A 98 3.15 21.65 3.67
N ARG A 99 4.36 21.51 3.09
CA ARG A 99 4.66 22.07 1.77
C ARG A 99 4.33 21.13 0.62
N TYR A 100 4.58 19.84 0.78
CA TYR A 100 4.56 18.86 -0.32
C TYR A 100 3.46 17.80 -0.15
N GLY A 101 2.77 17.81 0.99
CA GLY A 101 1.71 16.86 1.30
C GLY A 101 2.23 15.53 1.84
N PRO A 102 1.30 14.63 2.22
CA PRO A 102 1.62 13.37 2.88
C PRO A 102 2.41 12.41 2.00
N SER A 103 2.25 12.42 0.67
CA SER A 103 2.92 11.48 -0.22
C SER A 103 4.43 11.70 -0.38
N TYR A 104 4.96 12.85 0.06
CA TYR A 104 6.36 13.22 -0.17
C TYR A 104 7.36 12.17 0.35
N TYR A 105 7.03 11.48 1.44
CA TYR A 105 7.90 10.46 2.05
C TYR A 105 7.83 9.10 1.35
N ALA A 106 6.76 8.84 0.59
CA ALA A 106 6.64 7.76 -0.35
C ALA A 106 7.36 8.10 -1.68
N GLU A 107 8.12 9.19 -1.74
CA GLU A 107 8.94 9.58 -2.90
C GLU A 107 8.13 9.93 -4.17
N PHE A 108 6.83 10.23 -4.04
CA PHE A 108 5.99 10.79 -5.10
C PHE A 108 5.11 11.93 -4.57
N CYS A 109 4.74 12.90 -5.40
CA CYS A 109 4.04 14.10 -4.97
C CYS A 109 2.75 14.31 -5.78
N LEU A 110 1.60 13.97 -5.18
CA LEU A 110 0.29 14.11 -5.86
C LEU A 110 -0.24 15.55 -5.85
N GLY A 111 0.38 16.45 -5.08
CA GLY A 111 -0.08 17.83 -4.88
C GLY A 111 -1.41 17.91 -4.11
N GLU A 112 -1.92 19.14 -3.90
CA GLU A 112 -3.14 19.37 -3.12
C GLU A 112 -4.45 19.26 -3.94
N ILE A 113 -4.39 19.17 -5.27
CA ILE A 113 -5.56 19.39 -6.15
C ILE A 113 -5.83 18.25 -7.14
N ALA A 114 -4.94 17.26 -7.27
CA ALA A 114 -5.23 16.14 -8.16
C ALA A 114 -6.37 15.29 -7.58
N ALA A 115 -7.52 15.27 -8.26
CA ALA A 115 -8.59 14.37 -7.87
C ALA A 115 -8.07 12.93 -7.93
N LEU A 116 -8.25 12.14 -6.87
CA LEU A 116 -7.75 10.75 -6.81
C LEU A 116 -8.12 9.94 -8.07
N LYS A 117 -9.30 10.21 -8.66
CA LYS A 117 -9.74 9.64 -9.93
C LYS A 117 -8.78 9.92 -11.09
N GLU A 118 -8.31 11.15 -11.23
CA GLU A 118 -7.37 11.57 -12.27
C GLU A 118 -6.01 10.91 -12.07
N VAL A 119 -5.52 10.88 -10.83
CA VAL A 119 -4.26 10.20 -10.49
C VAL A 119 -4.31 8.73 -10.91
N VAL A 120 -5.36 8.03 -10.50
CA VAL A 120 -5.59 6.63 -10.84
C VAL A 120 -5.66 6.44 -12.36
N GLY A 121 -6.41 7.29 -13.06
CA GLY A 121 -6.52 7.23 -14.53
C GLY A 121 -5.17 7.39 -15.23
N ASN A 122 -4.35 8.34 -14.78
CA ASN A 122 -3.00 8.57 -15.33
C ASN A 122 -2.07 7.38 -15.07
N VAL A 123 -2.12 6.80 -13.87
CA VAL A 123 -1.33 5.60 -13.52
C VAL A 123 -1.75 4.42 -14.40
N ILE A 124 -3.06 4.18 -14.58
CA ILE A 124 -3.58 3.12 -15.47
C ILE A 124 -3.07 3.32 -16.90
N ASN A 125 -3.20 4.53 -17.43
CA ASN A 125 -2.75 4.84 -18.79
C ASN A 125 -1.24 4.64 -18.94
N SER A 126 -0.44 5.01 -17.94
CA SER A 126 1.02 4.80 -17.95
C SER A 126 1.39 3.33 -17.90
N LEU A 127 0.72 2.55 -17.04
CA LEU A 127 0.87 1.10 -16.94
C LEU A 127 0.57 0.40 -18.28
N LEU A 128 -0.52 0.79 -18.96
CA LEU A 128 -0.93 0.20 -20.26
C LEU A 128 -0.02 0.60 -21.43
N ARG A 129 0.74 1.70 -21.33
CA ARG A 129 1.71 2.11 -22.37
C ARG A 129 3.01 1.28 -22.34
N ARG A 130 3.22 0.45 -21.31
CA ARG A 130 4.44 -0.36 -21.17
C ARG A 130 4.45 -1.46 -22.24
N LYS A 131 5.54 -1.53 -23.00
CA LYS A 131 5.73 -2.52 -24.08
C LYS A 131 6.21 -3.88 -23.60
N VAL A 132 6.85 -3.91 -22.43
CA VAL A 132 7.38 -5.13 -21.80
C VAL A 132 6.84 -5.21 -20.39
N VAL A 133 6.26 -6.36 -20.07
CA VAL A 133 5.72 -6.69 -18.76
C VAL A 133 6.58 -7.79 -18.18
N ASP A 134 7.28 -7.49 -17.10
CA ASP A 134 7.96 -8.52 -16.31
C ASP A 134 6.97 -9.10 -15.32
N GLU A 135 6.54 -10.33 -15.55
CA GLU A 135 5.56 -11.02 -14.70
C GLU A 135 6.12 -11.37 -13.32
N GLY A 136 7.45 -11.38 -13.14
CA GLY A 136 8.10 -11.60 -11.84
C GLY A 136 8.01 -10.41 -10.89
N ILE A 137 7.60 -9.23 -11.37
CA ILE A 137 7.50 -8.02 -10.56
C ILE A 137 6.11 -7.94 -9.90
N PRO A 138 6.03 -7.77 -8.57
CA PRO A 138 4.77 -7.50 -7.87
C PRO A 138 4.08 -6.22 -8.37
N ALA A 139 2.76 -6.27 -8.48
CA ALA A 139 1.90 -5.16 -8.86
C ALA A 139 2.10 -3.92 -7.96
N ARG A 140 2.40 -4.11 -6.68
CA ARG A 140 2.72 -2.99 -5.77
C ARG A 140 3.96 -2.21 -6.22
N ASP A 141 4.98 -2.90 -6.72
CA ASP A 141 6.28 -2.32 -7.03
C ASP A 141 6.20 -1.55 -8.36
N ILE A 142 5.46 -2.09 -9.33
CA ILE A 142 5.23 -1.40 -10.61
C ILE A 142 4.33 -0.18 -10.45
N VAL A 143 3.32 -0.24 -9.58
CA VAL A 143 2.45 0.91 -9.26
C VAL A 143 3.28 1.98 -8.57
N TYR A 144 4.11 1.60 -7.59
CA TYR A 144 5.02 2.52 -6.90
C TYR A 144 5.98 3.23 -7.88
N GLN A 145 6.65 2.46 -8.73
CA GLN A 145 7.56 3.02 -9.74
C GLN A 145 6.84 3.97 -10.71
N THR A 146 5.63 3.60 -11.14
CA THR A 146 4.82 4.44 -12.03
C THR A 146 4.43 5.75 -11.36
N LEU A 147 4.01 5.72 -10.10
CA LEU A 147 3.70 6.93 -9.33
C LEU A 147 4.90 7.87 -9.22
N ARG A 148 6.10 7.34 -8.95
CA ARG A 148 7.33 8.15 -8.89
C ARG A 148 7.71 8.79 -10.22
N GLN A 149 7.42 8.11 -11.34
CA GLN A 149 7.73 8.59 -12.68
C GLN A 149 6.73 9.66 -13.15
N GLU A 150 5.44 9.45 -12.90
CA GLU A 150 4.38 10.36 -13.31
C GLU A 150 4.22 11.56 -12.35
N TYR A 151 4.55 11.37 -11.07
CA TYR A 151 4.41 12.37 -10.00
C TYR A 151 5.72 12.57 -9.21
N PRO A 152 6.83 12.97 -9.85
CA PRO A 152 8.07 13.23 -9.15
C PRO A 152 7.92 14.42 -8.20
N CYS A 153 8.47 14.32 -7.00
CA CYS A 153 8.58 15.48 -6.11
C CYS A 153 9.62 16.46 -6.66
N GLU A 154 9.25 17.73 -6.90
CA GLU A 154 10.20 18.76 -7.29
C GLU A 154 11.27 18.95 -6.21
N ALA A 155 12.52 18.64 -6.52
CA ALA A 155 13.66 18.95 -5.67
C ALA A 155 14.04 20.44 -5.81
N ASN A 156 13.31 21.32 -5.12
CA ASN A 156 13.44 22.79 -5.16
C ASN A 156 12.86 23.45 -6.43
N ARG A 157 11.67 24.04 -6.30
CA ARG A 157 11.37 25.27 -7.03
C ARG A 157 12.14 26.40 -6.35
N LYS A 158 13.30 26.77 -6.90
CA LYS A 158 13.86 28.11 -6.71
C LYS A 158 13.04 29.04 -7.59
N GLU A 159 12.24 29.89 -6.96
CA GLU A 159 12.03 31.33 -7.20
C GLU A 159 10.74 31.76 -6.50
#